data_AF-A0A955AUS8-F1
#
_entry.id   AF-A0A955AUS8-F1
#
_cell.length_a   1.000
_cell.length_b   1.000
_cell.length_c   1.000
_cell.angle_alpha   90.00
_cell.angle_beta   90.00
_cell.angle_gamma   90.00
#
_symmetry.space_group_name_H-M   'P 1'
#
loop_
_entity.id
_entity.type
_entity.pdbx_description
1 polymer ?
#
loop_
_entity_poly.entity_id
_entity_poly.type
_entity_poly.pdbx_seq_one_letter_code
_entity_poly.pdbx_strand_id
1 'polypeptide(L)'
;MAVHLFGIRHHGPGCARSLLTALDELRPDMVVIEGPADAEAALPMAPHEQMKPPVALLIYPADEPRRAVYYPMTVFSPEWQAMRWAASHGVPIRLMDLPQTHQLAISREAEASEEKETFESESNADAKPSDEQSE
;
A
#
# COMPACT_ATOMS: atom_id res chain seq x y z
N MET A 1 14.60 24.11 9.17
CA MET A 1 13.58 23.06 9.01
C MET A 1 14.26 21.74 9.29
N ALA A 2 13.82 20.99 10.30
CA ALA A 2 14.40 19.70 10.68
C ALA A 2 13.51 18.57 10.18
N VAL A 3 14.12 17.47 9.75
CA VAL A 3 13.41 16.25 9.32
C VAL A 3 13.74 15.14 10.31
N HIS A 4 12.69 14.49 10.81
CA HIS A 4 12.79 13.36 11.74
C HIS A 4 12.22 12.12 11.05
N LEU A 5 13.01 11.05 11.01
CA LEU A 5 12.62 9.78 10.39
C LEU A 5 12.37 8.75 11.49
N PHE A 6 11.20 8.11 11.44
CA PHE A 6 10.81 7.06 12.38
C PHE A 6 10.70 5.74 11.62
N GLY A 7 11.48 4.73 12.00
CA GLY A 7 11.33 3.39 11.46
C GLY A 7 10.07 2.73 12.03
N ILE A 8 9.15 2.32 11.16
CA ILE A 8 7.84 1.83 11.57
C ILE A 8 7.72 0.31 11.42
N ARG A 9 7.08 -0.32 12.41
CA ARG A 9 6.46 -1.64 12.23
C ARG A 9 4.94 -1.43 12.19
N HIS A 10 4.33 -1.63 11.02
CA HIS A 10 2.92 -1.33 10.71
C HIS A 10 1.89 -1.90 11.69
N HIS A 11 2.27 -2.90 12.49
CA HIS A 11 1.40 -3.60 13.43
C HIS A 11 2.04 -3.78 14.81
N GLY A 12 2.87 -2.82 15.24
CA GLY A 12 3.56 -2.85 16.53
C GLY A 12 2.89 -1.98 17.60
N PRO A 13 2.21 -2.54 18.63
CA PRO A 13 1.61 -1.72 19.70
C PRO A 13 2.64 -0.91 20.49
N GLY A 14 3.87 -1.40 20.62
CA GLY A 14 4.98 -0.63 21.18
C GLY A 14 5.40 0.52 20.27
N CYS A 15 5.54 0.26 18.96
CA CYS A 15 5.90 1.26 17.96
C CYS A 15 4.86 2.39 17.90
N ALA A 16 3.57 2.05 17.89
CA ALA A 16 2.48 3.02 17.86
C ALA A 16 2.51 3.96 19.06
N ARG A 17 2.75 3.42 20.27
CA ARG A 17 2.87 4.22 21.49
C ARG A 17 4.11 5.13 21.46
N SER A 18 5.27 4.58 21.08
CA SER A 18 6.50 5.37 21.01
C SER A 18 6.40 6.49 19.97
N LEU A 19 5.73 6.23 18.84
CA LEU A 19 5.49 7.25 17.82
C LEU A 19 4.62 8.39 18.36
N LEU A 20 3.52 8.07 19.07
CA LEU A 20 2.68 9.09 19.69
C LEU A 20 3.45 9.96 20.68
N THR A 21 4.24 9.34 21.56
CA THR A 21 5.12 10.08 22.49
C THR A 21 6.09 10.99 21.75
N ALA A 22 6.72 10.49 20.68
CA ALA A 22 7.65 11.30 19.89
C ALA A 22 6.95 12.47 19.18
N LEU A 23 5.72 12.28 18.68
CA LEU A 23 4.95 13.36 18.05
C LEU A 23 4.52 14.43 19.06
N ASP A 24 4.12 14.03 20.27
CA ASP A 24 3.78 14.96 21.36
C ASP A 24 4.98 15.80 21.81
N GLU A 25 6.18 15.20 21.86
CA GLU A 25 7.42 15.91 22.20
C GLU A 25 7.93 16.79 21.06
N LEU A 26 7.93 16.28 19.82
CA LEU A 26 8.47 16.97 18.65
C LEU A 26 7.58 18.12 18.19
N ARG A 27 6.25 17.98 18.31
CA ARG A 27 5.25 18.94 17.83
C ARG A 27 5.52 19.38 16.37
N PRO A 28 5.59 18.43 15.41
CA PRO A 28 5.95 18.76 14.03
C PRO A 28 4.89 19.64 13.36
N ASP A 29 5.33 20.49 12.42
CA ASP A 29 4.45 21.29 11.57
C ASP A 29 3.75 20.44 10.48
N MET A 30 4.21 19.20 10.24
CA MET A 30 3.66 18.28 9.25
C MET A 30 4.04 16.83 9.55
N VAL A 31 3.14 15.89 9.27
CA VAL A 31 3.41 14.44 9.31
C VAL A 31 3.36 13.88 7.88
N VAL A 32 4.39 13.13 7.50
CA VAL A 32 4.46 12.43 6.21
C VAL A 32 4.48 10.93 6.49
N ILE A 33 3.58 10.18 5.86
CA ILE A 33 3.37 8.76 6.10
C ILE A 33 3.64 7.98 4.81
N GLU A 34 4.29 6.81 4.92
CA GLU A 34 4.37 5.84 3.84
C GLU A 34 2.96 5.39 3.45
N GLY A 35 2.60 5.64 2.21
CA GLY A 35 1.33 5.31 1.60
C GLY A 35 1.21 5.95 0.22
N PRO A 36 0.36 5.40 -0.66
CA PRO A 36 0.27 5.83 -2.05
C PRO A 36 -0.32 7.26 -2.14
N ALA A 37 0.37 8.16 -2.85
CA ALA A 37 -0.01 9.57 -2.90
C ALA A 37 -1.42 9.83 -3.49
N ASP A 38 -1.94 8.94 -4.33
CA ASP A 38 -3.31 9.00 -4.87
C ASP A 38 -4.39 8.61 -3.86
N ALA A 39 -4.02 8.24 -2.63
CA ALA A 39 -4.95 7.98 -1.53
C ALA A 39 -5.15 9.17 -0.57
N GLU A 40 -4.51 10.32 -0.78
CA GLU A 40 -4.61 11.47 0.13
C GLU A 40 -6.05 11.95 0.35
N ALA A 41 -6.92 11.81 -0.67
CA ALA A 41 -8.33 12.15 -0.57
C ALA A 41 -9.09 11.34 0.49
N ALA A 42 -8.56 10.19 0.91
CA ALA A 42 -9.15 9.37 1.96
C ALA A 42 -8.74 9.78 3.38
N LEU A 43 -7.63 10.51 3.55
CA LEU A 43 -7.10 10.90 4.87
C LEU A 43 -8.14 11.63 5.75
N PRO A 44 -8.98 12.56 5.24
CA PRO A 44 -9.98 13.24 6.06
C PRO A 44 -11.02 12.32 6.69
N MET A 45 -11.17 11.07 6.21
CA MET A 45 -12.08 10.10 6.79
C MET A 45 -11.53 9.41 8.04
N ALA A 46 -10.20 9.33 8.21
CA ALA A 46 -9.55 8.68 9.35
C ALA A 46 -9.96 9.26 10.73
N PRO A 47 -10.10 10.59 10.93
CA PRO A 47 -10.54 11.14 12.20
C PRO A 47 -12.05 11.01 12.47
N HIS A 48 -12.85 10.54 11.51
CA HIS A 48 -14.31 10.42 11.70
C HIS A 48 -14.65 9.42 12.82
N GLU A 49 -15.59 9.76 13.71
CA GLU A 49 -15.88 8.96 14.92
C GLU A 49 -16.41 7.54 14.62
N GLN A 50 -17.07 7.38 13.47
CA GLN A 50 -17.55 6.09 13.00
C GLN A 50 -16.47 5.26 12.30
N MET A 51 -15.33 5.86 11.93
CA MET A 51 -14.21 5.17 11.30
C MET A 51 -13.38 4.47 12.39
N LYS A 52 -13.80 3.25 12.76
CA LYS A 52 -13.20 2.47 13.85
C LYS A 52 -12.41 1.28 13.28
N PRO A 53 -11.11 1.14 13.59
CA PRO A 53 -10.32 0.00 13.15
C PRO A 53 -10.87 -1.32 13.70
N PRO A 54 -10.69 -2.46 12.99
CA PRO A 54 -9.88 -2.60 11.79
C PRO A 54 -10.57 -2.00 10.55
N VAL A 55 -9.81 -1.21 9.80
CA VAL A 55 -10.22 -0.60 8.53
C VAL A 55 -9.13 -0.85 7.50
N ALA A 56 -9.46 -0.74 6.21
CA ALA A 56 -8.45 -0.79 5.16
C ALA A 56 -8.70 0.31 4.15
N LEU A 57 -7.63 0.95 3.71
CA LEU A 57 -7.66 1.71 2.45
C LEU A 57 -7.64 0.68 1.31
N LEU A 58 -8.61 0.81 0.41
CA LEU A 58 -8.80 -0.07 -0.72
C LEU A 58 -8.59 0.73 -2.01
N ILE A 59 -7.68 0.27 -2.86
CA ILE A 59 -7.39 0.90 -4.16
C ILE A 59 -7.49 -0.16 -5.25
N TYR A 60 -8.23 0.13 -6.30
CA TYR A 60 -8.45 -0.78 -7.42
C TYR A 60 -8.74 -0.01 -8.72
N PRO A 61 -8.39 -0.57 -9.89
CA PRO A 61 -8.89 -0.08 -11.17
C PRO A 61 -10.40 -0.32 -11.28
N ALA A 62 -11.17 0.69 -11.67
CA ALA A 62 -12.63 0.61 -11.72
C ALA A 62 -13.16 -0.45 -12.71
N ASP A 63 -12.41 -0.69 -13.79
CA ASP A 63 -12.68 -1.70 -14.80
C ASP A 63 -12.23 -3.11 -14.39
N GLU A 64 -11.35 -3.21 -13.38
CA GLU A 64 -10.78 -4.48 -12.96
C GLU A 64 -10.63 -4.62 -11.42
N PRO A 65 -11.75 -4.68 -10.66
CA PRO A 65 -11.73 -4.72 -9.20
C PRO A 65 -10.96 -5.91 -8.59
N ARG A 66 -10.76 -7.00 -9.37
CA ARG A 66 -9.97 -8.16 -8.92
C ARG A 66 -8.52 -7.83 -8.59
N ARG A 67 -7.97 -6.73 -9.13
CA ARG A 67 -6.58 -6.27 -8.92
C ARG A 67 -6.45 -5.31 -7.74
N ALA A 68 -7.39 -5.38 -6.80
CA ALA A 68 -7.42 -4.52 -5.62
C ALA A 68 -6.22 -4.75 -4.69
N VAL A 69 -5.71 -3.66 -4.12
CA VAL A 69 -4.70 -3.67 -3.06
C VAL A 69 -5.29 -3.09 -1.78
N TYR A 70 -4.92 -3.71 -0.66
CA TYR A 70 -5.43 -3.42 0.67
C TYR A 70 -4.30 -2.90 1.55
N TYR A 71 -4.51 -1.76 2.19
CA TYR A 71 -3.64 -1.24 3.23
C TYR A 71 -4.39 -1.32 4.57
N PRO A 72 -4.29 -2.47 5.27
CA PRO A 72 -5.03 -2.69 6.50
C PRO A 72 -4.43 -1.88 7.65
N MET A 73 -5.31 -1.32 8.47
CA MET A 73 -4.96 -0.52 9.63
C MET A 73 -5.75 -0.98 10.83
N THR A 74 -5.06 -1.10 11.96
CA THR A 74 -5.67 -1.49 13.24
C THR A 74 -5.44 -0.40 14.28
N VAL A 75 -6.03 -0.56 15.47
CA VAL A 75 -5.77 0.34 16.59
C VAL A 75 -4.30 0.39 17.00
N PHE A 76 -3.51 -0.63 16.68
CA PHE A 76 -2.07 -0.68 16.98
C PHE A 76 -1.20 -0.36 15.75
N SER A 77 -1.78 0.11 14.65
CA SER A 77 -1.02 0.62 13.50
C SER A 77 -0.48 2.02 13.80
N PRO A 78 0.85 2.23 13.74
CA PRO A 78 1.44 3.55 13.97
C PRO A 78 0.92 4.61 13.00
N GLU A 79 0.62 4.25 11.75
CA GLU A 79 0.05 5.13 10.72
C GLU A 79 -1.35 5.60 11.12
N TRP A 80 -2.19 4.68 11.61
CA TRP A 80 -3.51 5.00 12.13
C TRP A 80 -3.43 5.98 13.30
N GLN A 81 -2.51 5.73 14.23
CA GLN A 81 -2.29 6.60 15.38
C GLN A 81 -1.75 7.98 14.95
N ALA A 82 -0.82 8.03 13.99
CA ALA A 82 -0.29 9.28 13.45
C ALA A 82 -1.36 10.12 12.77
N MET A 83 -2.23 9.50 11.95
CA MET A 83 -3.34 10.21 11.30
C MET A 83 -4.32 10.78 12.33
N ARG A 84 -4.70 9.99 13.34
CA ARG A 84 -5.58 10.43 14.44
C ARG A 84 -4.97 11.55 15.26
N TRP A 85 -3.70 11.44 15.60
CA TRP A 85 -2.95 12.45 16.37
C TRP A 85 -2.83 13.76 15.58
N ALA A 86 -2.44 13.69 14.31
CA ALA A 86 -2.26 14.88 13.50
C ALA A 86 -3.59 15.62 13.30
N ALA A 87 -4.68 14.89 13.05
CA ALA A 87 -6.02 15.45 12.98
C ALA A 87 -6.45 16.14 14.30
N SER A 88 -6.19 15.54 15.46
CA SER A 88 -6.55 16.15 16.76
C SER A 88 -5.71 17.39 17.09
N HIS A 89 -4.55 17.55 16.46
CA HIS A 89 -3.63 18.66 16.68
C HIS A 89 -3.65 19.71 15.56
N GLY A 90 -4.47 19.52 14.52
CA GLY A 90 -4.50 20.40 13.35
C GLY A 90 -3.21 20.37 12.52
N VAL A 91 -2.44 19.29 12.61
CA VAL A 91 -1.20 19.10 11.86
C VAL A 91 -1.52 18.46 10.50
N PRO A 92 -1.07 19.02 9.37
CA PRO A 92 -1.30 18.45 8.05
C PRO A 92 -0.60 17.10 7.89
N ILE A 93 -1.26 16.20 7.16
CA ILE A 93 -0.76 14.87 6.80
C ILE A 93 -0.54 14.80 5.30
N ARG A 94 0.55 14.19 4.84
CA ARG A 94 0.81 13.85 3.44
C ARG A 94 1.22 12.39 3.29
N LEU A 95 0.95 11.82 2.12
CA LEU A 95 1.42 10.49 1.71
C LEU A 95 2.58 10.66 0.72
N MET A 96 3.60 9.79 0.80
CA MET A 96 4.85 9.98 0.04
C MET A 96 5.24 8.85 -0.92
N ASP A 97 4.49 7.76 -0.97
CA ASP A 97 4.83 6.67 -1.89
C ASP A 97 4.36 6.98 -3.31
N LEU A 98 4.94 6.25 -4.26
CA LEU A 98 4.48 6.26 -5.64
C LEU A 98 2.98 5.98 -5.71
N PRO A 99 2.19 6.75 -6.49
CA PRO A 99 0.77 6.49 -6.67
C PRO A 99 0.50 5.03 -7.04
N GLN A 100 -0.51 4.44 -6.40
CA GLN A 100 -0.87 3.05 -6.60
C GLN A 100 -1.31 2.79 -8.05
N THR A 101 -1.83 3.80 -8.74
CA THR A 101 -2.13 3.77 -10.18
C THR A 101 -0.93 3.29 -11.01
N HIS A 102 0.29 3.74 -10.69
CA HIS A 102 1.49 3.33 -11.43
C HIS A 102 1.91 1.90 -11.09
N GLN A 103 1.84 1.51 -9.81
CA GLN A 103 2.13 0.14 -9.38
C GLN A 103 1.20 -0.87 -10.07
N LEU A 104 -0.09 -0.55 -10.16
CA LEU A 104 -1.11 -1.37 -10.83
C LEU A 104 -0.87 -1.50 -12.34
N ALA A 105 -0.37 -0.44 -12.99
CA ALA A 105 -0.02 -0.50 -14.41
C ALA A 105 1.20 -1.40 -14.65
N ILE A 106 2.26 -1.24 -13.85
CA ILE A 106 3.48 -2.05 -13.95
C ILE A 106 3.17 -3.54 -13.75
N SER A 107 2.38 -3.89 -12.74
CA SER A 107 2.00 -5.29 -12.52
C SER A 107 1.16 -5.85 -13.67
N ARG A 108 0.33 -5.01 -14.32
CA ARG A 108 -0.51 -5.45 -15.46
C ARG A 108 0.35 -5.83 -16.65
N GLU A 109 1.36 -5.02 -16.93
CA GLU A 109 2.29 -5.25 -18.02
C GLU A 109 3.12 -6.50 -17.77
N ALA A 110 3.58 -6.72 -16.52
CA ALA A 110 4.31 -7.91 -16.12
C ALA A 110 3.47 -9.19 -16.30
N GLU A 111 2.24 -9.21 -15.79
CA GLU A 111 1.29 -10.32 -15.96
C GLU A 111 1.06 -10.63 -17.46
N ALA A 112 0.85 -9.60 -18.28
CA ALA A 112 0.64 -9.76 -19.72
C ALA A 112 1.89 -10.28 -20.47
N SER A 113 3.10 -10.00 -19.99
CA SER A 113 4.32 -10.59 -20.55
C SER A 113 4.49 -12.05 -20.14
N GLU A 114 4.22 -12.39 -18.89
CA GLU A 114 4.30 -13.78 -18.38
C GLU A 114 3.29 -14.69 -19.07
N GLU A 115 2.06 -14.21 -19.32
CA GLU A 115 1.06 -14.93 -20.09
C GLU A 115 1.59 -15.24 -21.50
N LYS A 116 2.14 -14.25 -22.22
CA LYS A 116 2.68 -14.46 -23.57
C LYS A 116 3.81 -15.48 -23.59
N GLU A 117 4.76 -15.40 -22.67
CA GLU A 117 5.85 -16.36 -22.56
C GLU A 117 5.35 -17.77 -22.25
N THR A 118 4.32 -17.89 -21.41
CA THR A 118 3.69 -19.19 -21.08
C THR A 118 3.02 -19.79 -22.31
N PHE A 119 2.19 -19.01 -23.03
CA PHE A 119 1.55 -19.44 -24.28
C PHE A 119 2.57 -19.84 -25.36
N GLU A 120 3.67 -19.09 -25.52
CA GLU A 120 4.74 -19.42 -26.47
C GLU A 120 5.49 -20.71 -26.08
N SER A 121 5.71 -20.95 -24.79
CA SER A 121 6.38 -22.16 -24.30
C SER A 121 5.51 -23.41 -24.39
N GLU A 122 4.22 -23.32 -24.08
CA GLU A 122 3.26 -24.42 -24.24
C GLU A 122 3.05 -24.78 -25.71
N SER A 123 2.94 -23.77 -26.59
CA SER A 123 2.82 -23.99 -28.05
C SER A 123 4.04 -24.70 -28.65
N ASN A 124 5.25 -24.43 -28.13
CA ASN A 124 6.48 -25.09 -28.56
C ASN A 124 6.66 -26.50 -27.94
N ALA A 125 6.04 -26.77 -26.79
CA ALA A 125 6.10 -28.09 -26.14
C ALA A 125 5.20 -29.13 -26.84
N ASP A 126 4.04 -28.72 -27.35
CA ASP A 126 3.12 -29.57 -28.14
C ASP A 126 3.61 -29.85 -29.58
N ALA A 127 4.67 -29.17 -30.02
CA ALA A 127 5.24 -29.31 -31.36
C ALA A 127 6.36 -30.36 -31.48
N LYS A 128 6.68 -31.14 -30.43
CA LYS A 128 7.63 -32.27 -30.55
C LYS A 128 6.95 -33.50 -31.15
N PRO A 129 7.34 -33.96 -32.35
CA PRO A 129 6.87 -35.23 -32.85
C PRO A 129 7.48 -36.37 -32.03
N SER A 130 6.62 -37.31 -31.65
CA SER A 130 7.01 -38.68 -31.30
C SER A 130 7.60 -39.35 -32.54
N ASP A 131 8.92 -39.31 -32.71
CA ASP A 131 9.59 -40.25 -33.62
C ASP A 131 9.66 -41.62 -32.91
N GLU A 132 8.55 -42.35 -33.06
CA GLU A 132 8.49 -43.80 -32.99
C GLU A 132 9.05 -44.38 -34.29
N GLN A 133 10.01 -45.33 -34.16
CA GLN A 133 10.42 -46.34 -35.17
C GLN A 133 11.18 -45.74 -36.37
N SER A 134 12.24 -46.30 -36.94
CA SER A 134 12.73 -47.65 -37.26
C SER A 134 14.07 -47.35 -37.99
N GLU A 135 15.21 -48.01 -37.84
CA GLU A 135 15.60 -49.40 -38.12
C GLU A 135 17.08 -49.54 -37.74
#